data_AF-A0A511NI49-F1
#
_entry.id   AF-A0A511NI49-F1
#
_cell.length_a   1.000
_cell.length_b   1.000
_cell.length_c   1.000
_cell.angle_alpha   90.00
_cell.angle_beta   90.00
_cell.angle_gamma   90.00
#
_symmetry.space_group_name_H-M   'P 1'
#
loop_
_entity.id
_entity.type
_entity.pdbx_description
1 polymer ?
#
loop_
_entity_poly.entity_id
_entity_poly.type
_entity_poly.pdbx_seq_one_letter_code
_entity_poly.pdbx_strand_id
1 'polypeptide(L)'
;MFKIGTKVKVIDDNISGTITKIKGDFVYFNDEFGFEYEYYQDEIIKDIEIDYEEYRDEEIKEFPKPKFKTFRKSHRHPYVTREVDLHIENLVENWRELDSNEIIQTQLDVARSEVERAMFESQIRLILIHGYGKGILKKEITELLYRYTNIEFYDASFKEYHGDAIEVKFI
;
A
#
# COMPACT_ATOMS: atom_id res chain seq x y z
N MET A 1 -3.74 5.09 39.79
CA MET A 1 -3.20 5.51 41.11
C MET A 1 -2.48 4.33 41.78
N PHE A 2 -1.19 4.53 42.05
CA PHE A 2 -0.35 3.60 42.82
C PHE A 2 -0.50 3.89 44.32
N LYS A 3 -0.46 2.84 45.14
CA LYS A 3 -0.49 2.94 46.61
C LYS A 3 0.75 2.27 47.19
N ILE A 4 1.25 2.81 48.29
CA ILE A 4 2.34 2.21 49.08
C ILE A 4 1.92 0.78 49.46
N GLY A 5 2.82 -0.19 49.28
CA GLY A 5 2.56 -1.61 49.50
C GLY A 5 2.04 -2.39 48.28
N THR A 6 1.88 -1.76 47.12
CA THR A 6 1.50 -2.48 45.88
C THR A 6 2.73 -3.08 45.23
N LYS A 7 2.64 -4.34 44.76
CA LYS A 7 3.66 -4.93 43.89
C LYS A 7 3.62 -4.28 42.50
N VAL A 8 4.78 -3.87 42.01
CA VAL A 8 4.94 -3.23 40.71
C VAL A 8 6.12 -3.86 39.98
N LYS A 9 6.08 -3.76 38.65
CA LYS A 9 7.10 -4.23 37.73
C LYS A 9 7.49 -3.09 36.78
N VAL A 10 8.77 -2.97 36.47
CA VAL A 10 9.27 -1.97 35.52
C VAL A 10 8.99 -2.44 34.08
N ILE A 11 8.69 -1.51 33.18
CA ILE A 11 8.36 -1.82 31.78
C ILE A 11 9.61 -2.24 31.00
N ASP A 12 10.69 -1.44 31.10
CA ASP A 12 11.90 -1.62 30.30
C ASP A 12 12.96 -2.51 30.98
N ASP A 13 12.76 -2.85 32.25
CA ASP A 13 13.68 -3.68 33.04
C ASP A 13 12.96 -4.88 33.68
N ASN A 14 13.69 -5.97 33.89
CA ASN A 14 13.16 -7.16 34.57
C ASN A 14 13.26 -7.05 36.11
N ILE A 15 12.80 -5.92 36.65
CA ILE A 15 12.82 -5.64 38.10
C ILE A 15 11.36 -5.55 38.58
N SER A 16 11.08 -6.25 39.67
CA SER A 16 9.79 -6.21 40.35
C SER A 16 10.00 -5.99 41.84
N GLY A 17 9.06 -5.30 42.48
CA GLY A 17 9.19 -4.98 43.88
C GLY A 17 7.95 -4.36 44.47
N THR A 18 8.02 -3.99 45.75
CA THR A 18 6.90 -3.39 46.48
C THR A 18 7.15 -1.91 46.70
N ILE A 19 6.16 -1.07 46.37
CA ILE A 19 6.27 0.38 46.56
C ILE A 19 6.48 0.70 48.04
N THR A 20 7.59 1.34 48.36
CA THR A 20 7.92 1.85 49.70
C THR A 20 7.53 3.32 49.84
N LYS A 21 7.65 4.11 48.78
CA LYS A 21 7.45 5.57 48.83
C LYS A 21 7.00 6.13 47.49
N ILE A 22 6.23 7.21 47.54
CA ILE A 22 5.82 7.98 46.35
C ILE A 22 6.14 9.45 46.64
N LYS A 23 6.92 10.10 45.77
CA LYS A 23 7.19 11.54 45.84
C LYS A 23 6.92 12.19 44.49
N GLY A 24 5.79 12.90 44.37
CA GLY A 24 5.40 13.53 43.11
C GLY A 24 5.26 12.49 42.01
N ASP A 25 6.05 12.64 40.95
CA ASP A 25 6.04 11.77 39.76
C ASP A 25 6.97 10.55 39.89
N PHE A 26 7.77 10.46 40.96
CA PHE A 26 8.67 9.35 41.23
C PHE A 26 8.08 8.36 42.22
N VAL A 27 8.33 7.08 41.96
CA VAL A 27 7.96 5.95 42.82
C VAL A 27 9.22 5.20 43.22
N TYR A 28 9.34 4.97 44.52
CA TYR A 28 10.40 4.15 45.10
C TYR A 28 9.82 2.79 45.47
N PHE A 29 10.49 1.73 45.06
CA PHE A 29 10.11 0.37 45.41
C PHE A 29 11.34 -0.46 45.77
N ASN A 30 11.14 -1.44 46.65
CA ASN A 30 12.18 -2.40 47.03
C ASN A 30 11.94 -3.73 46.31
N ASP A 31 13.01 -4.31 45.76
CA ASP A 31 12.99 -5.66 45.24
C ASP A 31 13.00 -6.73 46.36
N GLU A 32 12.91 -8.01 45.99
CA GLU A 32 12.96 -9.13 46.93
C GLU A 32 14.31 -9.29 47.64
N PHE A 33 15.35 -8.60 47.16
CA PHE A 33 16.71 -8.61 47.71
C PHE A 33 16.99 -7.38 48.60
N GLY A 34 16.03 -6.46 48.75
CA GLY A 34 16.11 -5.28 49.60
C GLY A 34 16.78 -4.07 48.96
N PHE A 35 16.99 -4.06 47.64
CA PHE A 35 17.50 -2.90 46.91
C PHE A 35 16.37 -1.91 46.60
N GLU A 36 16.60 -0.62 46.88
CA GLU A 36 15.68 0.47 46.59
C GLU A 36 15.93 1.04 45.19
N TYR A 37 14.88 1.13 44.38
CA TYR A 37 14.91 1.67 43.02
C TYR A 37 13.99 2.88 42.90
N GLU A 38 14.40 3.86 42.07
CA GLU A 38 13.64 5.08 41.77
C GLU A 38 13.28 5.08 40.29
N TYR A 39 11.98 5.10 39.98
CA TYR A 39 11.45 5.14 38.62
C TYR A 39 10.28 6.13 38.51
N TYR A 40 9.99 6.60 37.30
CA TYR A 40 8.80 7.40 37.05
C TYR A 40 7.52 6.54 37.10
N GLN A 41 6.39 7.15 37.46
CA GLN A 41 5.08 6.47 37.46
C GLN A 41 4.72 5.85 36.09
N ASP A 42 5.22 6.44 35.00
CA ASP A 42 4.97 5.99 33.63
C ASP A 42 5.86 4.82 33.20
N GLU A 43 6.92 4.52 33.96
CA GLU A 43 7.87 3.44 33.69
C GLU A 43 7.55 2.16 34.47
N ILE A 44 6.50 2.19 35.30
CA ILE A 44 6.09 1.08 36.15
C ILE A 44 4.64 0.66 35.91
N ILE A 45 4.39 -0.64 36.00
CA ILE A 45 3.06 -1.24 35.92
C ILE A 45 2.75 -2.02 37.19
N LYS A 46 1.47 -2.18 37.52
CA LYS A 46 1.07 -3.02 38.65
C LYS A 46 1.24 -4.49 38.26
N ASP A 47 1.91 -5.24 39.13
CA ASP A 47 2.06 -6.68 38.97
C ASP A 47 0.81 -7.37 39.54
N ILE A 48 -0.27 -7.29 38.76
CA ILE A 48 -1.54 -7.96 39.06
C ILE A 48 -1.52 -9.28 38.30
N GLU A 49 -1.64 -10.40 39.02
CA GLU A 49 -2.03 -11.66 38.40
C GLU A 49 -3.44 -11.47 37.83
N ILE A 50 -3.51 -11.30 36.51
CA ILE A 50 -4.78 -11.25 35.80
C ILE A 50 -5.25 -12.70 35.70
N ASP A 51 -6.28 -13.05 36.47
CA ASP A 51 -7.02 -14.27 36.24
C ASP A 51 -7.75 -14.15 34.90
N TYR A 52 -7.22 -14.86 33.89
CA TYR A 52 -7.78 -14.88 32.55
C TYR A 52 -9.14 -15.58 32.48
N GLU A 53 -9.58 -16.26 33.54
CA GLU A 53 -10.88 -16.95 33.56
C GLU A 53 -12.07 -16.02 33.87
N GLU A 54 -11.87 -14.91 34.59
CA GLU A 54 -12.96 -14.00 35.00
C GLU A 54 -13.47 -13.11 33.84
N TYR A 55 -12.70 -12.97 32.75
CA TYR A 55 -13.08 -12.18 31.56
C TYR A 55 -13.79 -12.99 30.47
N ARG A 56 -14.19 -14.24 30.73
CA ARG A 56 -14.90 -15.07 29.74
C ARG A 56 -16.39 -14.72 29.57
N ASP A 57 -16.97 -13.94 30.48
CA ASP A 57 -18.41 -13.68 30.53
C ASP A 57 -18.85 -12.27 30.10
N GLU A 58 -17.92 -11.39 29.72
CA GLU A 58 -18.34 -10.21 28.95
C GLU A 58 -18.55 -10.64 27.49
N GLU A 59 -19.83 -10.78 27.15
CA GLU A 59 -20.41 -10.83 25.81
C GLU A 59 -19.37 -10.57 24.72
N ILE A 60 -19.18 -11.56 23.85
CA ILE A 60 -18.63 -11.36 22.51
C ILE A 60 -19.53 -10.32 21.84
N LYS A 61 -19.29 -9.04 22.10
CA LYS A 61 -19.68 -7.96 21.23
C LYS A 61 -18.93 -8.27 19.97
N GLU A 62 -19.64 -8.84 19.01
CA GLU A 62 -19.18 -8.90 17.64
C GLU A 62 -18.82 -7.47 17.27
N PHE A 63 -17.54 -7.13 17.38
CA PHE A 63 -17.02 -5.94 16.73
C PHE A 63 -17.35 -6.19 15.27
N PRO A 64 -18.25 -5.39 14.65
CA PRO A 64 -18.53 -5.56 13.24
C PRO A 64 -17.16 -5.48 12.59
N LYS A 65 -16.76 -6.57 11.91
CA LYS A 65 -15.46 -6.63 11.20
C LYS A 65 -15.27 -5.25 10.62
N PRO A 66 -14.17 -4.53 10.93
CA PRO A 66 -13.96 -3.22 10.35
C PRO A 66 -14.19 -3.45 8.87
N LYS A 67 -15.23 -2.80 8.34
CA LYS A 67 -15.40 -2.73 6.91
C LYS A 67 -14.18 -1.93 6.54
N PHE A 68 -13.04 -2.60 6.33
CA PHE A 68 -12.09 -2.16 5.34
C PHE A 68 -13.03 -1.90 4.18
N LYS A 69 -13.28 -0.60 3.95
CA LYS A 69 -13.61 -0.18 2.62
C LYS A 69 -12.46 -0.82 1.88
N THR A 70 -12.73 -1.93 1.20
CA THR A 70 -12.02 -2.19 -0.03
C THR A 70 -11.99 -0.81 -0.64
N PHE A 71 -10.79 -0.24 -0.80
CA PHE A 71 -10.67 0.95 -1.60
C PHE A 71 -11.34 0.51 -2.89
N ARG A 72 -12.63 0.88 -3.01
CA ARG A 72 -13.44 0.56 -4.16
C ARG A 72 -12.58 1.12 -5.25
N LYS A 73 -12.10 0.25 -6.15
CA LYS A 73 -11.28 0.58 -7.33
C LYS A 73 -11.54 2.05 -7.58
N SER A 74 -10.59 2.92 -7.17
CA SER A 74 -10.88 4.35 -7.13
C SER A 74 -11.52 4.62 -8.47
N HIS A 75 -12.72 5.21 -8.46
CA HIS A 75 -13.41 5.49 -9.71
C HIS A 75 -12.37 6.21 -10.54
N ARG A 76 -11.81 5.48 -11.53
CA ARG A 76 -10.80 5.98 -12.46
C ARG A 76 -11.62 7.02 -13.17
N HIS A 77 -11.54 8.25 -12.68
CA HIS A 77 -12.28 9.32 -13.29
C HIS A 77 -11.73 9.31 -14.72
N PRO A 78 -12.57 9.21 -15.76
CA PRO A 78 -12.09 9.04 -17.14
C PRO A 78 -11.19 10.19 -17.61
N TYR A 79 -11.13 11.27 -16.81
CA TYR A 79 -10.26 12.43 -17.00
C TYR A 79 -8.91 12.33 -16.27
N VAL A 80 -8.70 11.28 -15.47
CA VAL A 80 -7.47 11.06 -14.69
C VAL A 80 -6.66 9.89 -15.25
N THR A 81 -7.33 8.84 -15.72
CA THR A 81 -6.65 7.65 -16.27
C THR A 81 -7.35 7.17 -17.52
N ARG A 82 -6.59 7.10 -18.61
CA ARG A 82 -7.03 6.60 -19.91
C ARG A 82 -6.44 5.22 -20.15
N GLU A 83 -7.23 4.30 -20.67
CA GLU A 83 -6.81 2.93 -21.00
C GLU A 83 -7.10 2.66 -22.46
N VAL A 84 -6.11 2.12 -23.17
CA VAL A 84 -6.20 1.82 -24.60
C VAL A 84 -5.71 0.41 -24.85
N ASP A 85 -6.58 -0.39 -25.46
CA ASP A 85 -6.24 -1.73 -25.92
C ASP A 85 -5.68 -1.66 -27.35
N LEU A 86 -4.41 -2.02 -27.52
CA LEU A 86 -3.71 -1.98 -28.79
C LEU A 86 -3.79 -3.31 -29.55
N HIS A 87 -4.52 -4.33 -29.08
CA HIS A 87 -4.72 -5.55 -29.86
C HIS A 87 -5.35 -5.24 -31.22
N ILE A 88 -4.79 -5.79 -32.30
CA ILE A 88 -5.16 -5.42 -33.67
C ILE A 88 -6.64 -5.71 -33.97
N GLU A 89 -7.22 -6.72 -33.31
CA GLU A 89 -8.65 -7.04 -33.44
C GLU A 89 -9.56 -5.89 -33.00
N ASN A 90 -9.08 -5.02 -32.11
CA ASN A 90 -9.81 -3.84 -31.66
C ASN A 90 -9.59 -2.60 -32.55
N LEU A 91 -8.55 -2.63 -33.41
CA LEU A 91 -8.16 -1.48 -34.23
C LEU A 91 -8.64 -1.62 -35.69
N VAL A 92 -8.66 -2.84 -36.23
CA VAL A 92 -8.96 -3.10 -37.65
C VAL A 92 -9.83 -4.35 -37.81
N GLU A 93 -10.94 -4.23 -38.54
CA GLU A 93 -11.87 -5.35 -38.78
C GLU A 93 -11.24 -6.48 -39.62
N ASN A 94 -10.52 -6.13 -40.70
CA ASN A 94 -9.90 -7.09 -41.63
C ASN A 94 -8.39 -7.28 -41.39
N TRP A 95 -7.98 -7.36 -40.13
CA TRP A 95 -6.56 -7.48 -39.74
C TRP A 95 -5.82 -8.69 -40.34
N ARG A 96 -6.54 -9.73 -40.78
CA ARG A 96 -5.96 -10.95 -41.39
C ARG A 96 -5.33 -10.71 -42.77
N GLU A 97 -5.66 -9.61 -43.42
CA GLU A 97 -5.10 -9.24 -44.73
C GLU A 97 -3.81 -8.43 -44.60
N LEU A 98 -3.47 -7.97 -43.39
CA LEU A 98 -2.31 -7.15 -43.12
C LEU A 98 -1.06 -8.00 -42.89
N ASP A 99 0.09 -7.53 -43.39
CA ASP A 99 1.38 -8.08 -43.01
C ASP A 99 1.69 -7.78 -41.53
N SER A 100 2.55 -8.61 -40.92
CA SER A 100 2.98 -8.41 -39.54
C SER A 100 3.57 -7.01 -39.29
N ASN A 101 4.29 -6.44 -40.27
CA ASN A 101 4.82 -5.08 -40.14
C ASN A 101 3.71 -4.03 -40.17
N GLU A 102 2.71 -4.20 -41.02
CA GLU A 102 1.57 -3.27 -41.12
C GLU A 102 0.74 -3.29 -39.84
N ILE A 103 0.54 -4.46 -39.25
CA ILE A 103 -0.11 -4.61 -37.94
C ILE A 103 0.63 -3.81 -36.88
N ILE A 104 1.95 -4.01 -36.75
CA ILE A 104 2.75 -3.30 -35.74
C ILE A 104 2.73 -1.79 -35.97
N GLN A 105 2.87 -1.33 -37.22
CA GLN A 105 2.80 0.10 -37.54
C GLN A 105 1.45 0.71 -37.17
N THR A 106 0.35 0.02 -37.50
CA THR A 106 -1.01 0.45 -37.15
C THR A 106 -1.17 0.60 -35.63
N GLN A 107 -0.66 -0.37 -34.86
CA GLN A 107 -0.71 -0.32 -33.40
C GLN A 107 0.14 0.83 -32.83
N LEU A 108 1.31 1.11 -33.41
CA LEU A 108 2.18 2.21 -33.00
C LEU A 108 1.57 3.57 -33.33
N ASP A 109 0.93 3.72 -34.48
CA ASP A 109 0.25 4.96 -34.87
C ASP A 109 -0.91 5.28 -33.91
N VAL A 110 -1.69 4.26 -33.53
CA VAL A 110 -2.74 4.41 -32.50
C VAL A 110 -2.13 4.76 -31.15
N ALA A 111 -1.08 4.05 -30.72
CA ALA A 111 -0.40 4.34 -29.44
C ALA A 111 0.09 5.79 -29.39
N ARG A 112 0.71 6.27 -30.48
CA ARG A 112 1.18 7.65 -30.62
C ARG A 112 0.03 8.64 -30.51
N SER A 113 -1.04 8.44 -31.27
CA SER A 113 -2.20 9.32 -31.28
C SER A 113 -2.83 9.41 -29.89
N GLU A 114 -2.90 8.29 -29.17
CA GLU A 114 -3.48 8.23 -27.83
C GLU A 114 -2.58 8.87 -26.77
N VAL A 115 -1.25 8.79 -26.90
CA VAL A 115 -0.31 9.56 -26.08
C VAL A 115 -0.52 11.06 -26.29
N GLU A 116 -0.51 11.52 -27.55
CA GLU A 116 -0.70 12.94 -27.88
C GLU A 116 -2.07 13.46 -27.40
N ARG A 117 -3.12 12.63 -27.54
CA ARG A 117 -4.46 12.94 -27.05
C ARG A 117 -4.52 13.02 -25.54
N ALA A 118 -3.90 12.08 -24.83
CA ALA A 118 -3.87 12.08 -23.36
C ALA A 118 -3.12 13.31 -22.81
N MET A 119 -2.04 13.73 -23.49
CA MET A 119 -1.34 14.98 -23.18
C MET A 119 -2.24 16.20 -23.38
N PHE A 120 -2.94 16.27 -24.51
CA PHE A 120 -3.85 17.37 -24.82
C PHE A 120 -5.02 17.46 -23.83
N GLU A 121 -5.59 16.32 -23.46
CA GLU A 121 -6.67 16.22 -22.48
C GLU A 121 -6.19 16.40 -21.03
N SER A 122 -4.88 16.61 -20.80
CA SER A 122 -4.26 16.76 -19.47
C SER A 122 -4.57 15.58 -18.53
N GLN A 123 -4.53 14.36 -19.06
CA GLN A 123 -4.71 13.13 -18.30
C GLN A 123 -3.52 12.92 -17.36
N ILE A 124 -3.75 12.37 -16.17
CA ILE A 124 -2.65 12.08 -15.22
C ILE A 124 -1.86 10.86 -15.70
N ARG A 125 -2.55 9.86 -16.24
CA ARG A 125 -1.98 8.55 -16.64
C ARG A 125 -2.65 8.00 -17.90
N LEU A 126 -1.87 7.30 -18.71
CA LEU A 126 -2.32 6.51 -19.85
C LEU A 126 -1.79 5.08 -19.72
N ILE A 127 -2.64 4.09 -19.90
CA ILE A 127 -2.30 2.67 -19.90
C ILE A 127 -2.42 2.14 -21.33
N LEU A 128 -1.31 1.66 -21.88
CA LEU A 128 -1.25 1.02 -23.20
C LEU A 128 -1.18 -0.50 -23.02
N ILE A 129 -2.23 -1.22 -23.41
CA ILE A 129 -2.32 -2.68 -23.30
C ILE A 129 -1.84 -3.29 -24.63
N HIS A 130 -0.70 -4.00 -24.59
CA HIS A 130 -0.03 -4.55 -25.78
C HIS A 130 -0.03 -6.09 -25.83
N GLY A 131 -0.39 -6.77 -24.73
CA GLY A 131 -0.49 -8.23 -24.64
C GLY A 131 0.85 -9.01 -24.49
N TYR A 132 0.75 -10.31 -24.23
CA TYR A 132 1.87 -11.26 -23.95
C TYR A 132 2.68 -11.72 -25.17
N GLY A 133 2.70 -10.99 -26.28
CA GLY A 133 3.34 -11.44 -27.52
C GLY A 133 4.85 -11.68 -27.40
N LYS A 134 5.55 -11.75 -28.54
CA LYS A 134 7.03 -11.89 -28.59
C LYS A 134 7.82 -10.69 -28.02
N GLY A 135 7.15 -9.73 -27.40
CA GLY A 135 7.75 -8.49 -26.88
C GLY A 135 8.10 -7.45 -27.95
N ILE A 136 7.83 -7.72 -29.24
CA ILE A 136 8.14 -6.80 -30.34
C ILE A 136 7.37 -5.48 -30.16
N LEU A 137 6.05 -5.55 -30.00
CA LEU A 137 5.21 -4.36 -29.81
C LEU A 137 5.62 -3.56 -28.56
N LYS A 138 5.91 -4.25 -27.44
CA LYS A 138 6.41 -3.62 -26.22
C LYS A 138 7.70 -2.83 -26.48
N LYS A 139 8.65 -3.42 -27.20
CA LYS A 139 9.94 -2.78 -27.55
C LYS A 139 9.71 -1.53 -28.41
N GLU A 140 8.90 -1.64 -29.45
CA GLU A 140 8.62 -0.52 -30.35
C GLU A 140 7.85 0.62 -29.64
N ILE A 141 6.87 0.30 -28.79
CA ILE A 141 6.18 1.31 -27.97
C ILE A 141 7.18 1.99 -27.03
N THR A 142 8.07 1.24 -26.40
CA THR A 142 9.10 1.79 -25.53
C THR A 142 10.02 2.77 -26.29
N GLU A 143 10.45 2.40 -27.50
CA GLU A 143 11.25 3.28 -28.37
C GLU A 143 10.49 4.53 -28.81
N LEU A 144 9.18 4.43 -29.03
CA LEU A 144 8.31 5.57 -29.30
C LEU A 144 8.23 6.50 -28.08
N LEU A 145 7.99 5.96 -26.89
CA LEU A 145 7.84 6.74 -25.66
C LEU A 145 9.13 7.49 -25.27
N TYR A 146 10.31 6.92 -25.54
CA TYR A 146 11.59 7.62 -25.32
C TYR A 146 11.76 8.93 -26.11
N ARG A 147 10.95 9.18 -27.14
CA ARG A 147 11.00 10.42 -27.92
C ARG A 147 10.30 11.60 -27.22
N TYR A 148 9.51 11.33 -26.19
CA TYR A 148 8.80 12.33 -25.41
C TYR A 148 9.60 12.71 -24.16
N THR A 149 9.71 14.01 -23.88
CA THR A 149 10.55 14.53 -22.76
C THR A 149 9.75 14.83 -21.49
N ASN A 150 8.43 14.90 -21.58
CA ASN A 150 7.53 15.25 -20.48
C ASN A 150 6.65 14.08 -20.03
N ILE A 151 7.18 12.86 -20.16
CA ILE A 151 6.52 11.64 -19.70
C ILE A 151 7.49 10.77 -18.91
N GLU A 152 6.95 10.05 -17.95
CA GLU A 152 7.58 8.89 -17.31
C GLU A 152 6.79 7.65 -17.72
N PHE A 153 7.46 6.52 -17.95
CA PHE A 153 6.74 5.28 -18.26
C PHE A 153 7.38 4.07 -17.58
N TYR A 154 6.54 3.11 -17.19
CA TYR A 154 6.90 1.90 -16.47
C TYR A 154 6.02 0.74 -16.91
N ASP A 155 6.41 -0.48 -16.53
CA ASP A 155 5.48 -1.60 -16.62
C ASP A 155 4.29 -1.37 -15.68
N ALA A 156 3.07 -1.56 -16.19
CA ALA A 156 1.86 -1.39 -15.40
C ALA A 156 1.75 -2.46 -14.31
N SER A 157 0.92 -2.19 -13.31
CA SER A 157 0.63 -3.08 -12.18
C SER A 157 0.40 -4.53 -12.63
N PHE A 158 1.31 -5.44 -12.25
CA PHE A 158 1.21 -6.87 -12.56
C PHE A 158 -0.09 -7.49 -12.02
N LYS A 159 -0.59 -7.00 -10.88
CA LYS A 159 -1.85 -7.48 -10.29
C LYS A 159 -3.07 -7.16 -11.16
N GLU A 160 -3.01 -6.09 -11.93
CA GLU A 160 -4.16 -5.60 -12.71
C GLU A 160 -4.07 -5.98 -14.19
N TYR A 161 -2.86 -5.90 -14.76
CA TYR A 161 -2.63 -6.10 -16.20
C TYR A 161 -1.73 -7.30 -16.49
N HIS A 162 -1.31 -8.03 -15.47
CA HIS A 162 -0.57 -9.30 -15.58
C HIS A 162 0.76 -9.20 -16.37
N GLY A 163 1.27 -8.00 -16.63
CA GLY A 163 2.50 -7.77 -17.40
C GLY A 163 2.29 -7.39 -18.87
N ASP A 164 1.05 -7.16 -19.28
CA ASP A 164 0.67 -6.87 -20.68
C ASP A 164 0.55 -5.40 -21.03
N ALA A 165 0.86 -4.52 -20.09
CA ALA A 165 0.61 -3.10 -20.26
C ALA A 165 1.76 -2.24 -19.77
N ILE A 166 1.89 -1.07 -20.41
CA ILE A 166 2.80 0.01 -20.04
C ILE A 166 1.95 1.14 -19.45
N GLU A 167 2.34 1.62 -18.29
CA GLU A 167 1.80 2.84 -17.67
C GLU A 167 2.67 4.03 -18.06
N VAL A 168 2.05 5.02 -18.69
CA VAL A 168 2.63 6.31 -19.02
C VAL A 168 2.04 7.36 -18.08
N LYS A 169 2.89 8.14 -17.46
CA LYS A 169 2.55 9.23 -16.54
C LYS A 169 3.05 10.53 -17.15
N PHE A 170 2.15 11.50 -17.27
CA PHE A 170 2.47 12.82 -17.83
C PHE A 170 2.97 13.74 -16.71
N ILE A 171 4.02 14.52 -16.98
CA ILE A 171 4.64 15.49 -16.05
C ILE A 171 4.19 16.89 -16.40
#